data_AF-A0A1I5QS42-F1
#
_entry.id   AF-A0A1I5QS42-F1
#
_cell.length_a   1.000
_cell.length_b   1.000
_cell.length_c   1.000
_cell.angle_alpha   90.00
_cell.angle_beta   90.00
_cell.angle_gamma   90.00
#
_symmetry.space_group_name_H-M   'P 1'
#
loop_
_entity.id
_entity.type
_entity.pdbx_description
1 polymer ?
#
loop_
_entity_poly.entity_id
_entity_poly.type
_entity_poly.pdbx_seq_one_letter_code
_entity_poly.pdbx_strand_id
1 'polypeptide(L)'
;MAAGPVLLFAVVSVAPSALFWAALRLPAAYRWLRRRRAGPAPSEPPVEQVAADLRRVRRTLAQLPSGTPAARRIGTRQAYDELLVTACREIGVEHRLGGVREGADRDLERLRIEDSLSRKGFVLS
;
A
#
# COMPACT_ATOMS: atom_id res chain seq x y z
N MET A 1 -12.65 16.06 -49.21
CA MET A 1 -13.69 16.02 -48.16
C MET A 1 -13.75 14.64 -47.49
N ALA A 2 -12.69 14.23 -46.78
CA ALA A 2 -12.63 12.89 -46.15
C ALA A 2 -12.01 12.89 -44.74
N ALA A 3 -11.90 14.05 -44.09
CA ALA A 3 -11.28 14.16 -42.76
C ALA A 3 -12.26 13.86 -41.60
N GLY A 4 -13.57 14.02 -41.83
CA GLY A 4 -14.60 13.85 -40.79
C GLY A 4 -14.67 12.44 -40.17
N PRO A 5 -14.69 11.36 -40.98
CA PRO A 5 -14.78 9.99 -40.45
C PRO A 5 -13.51 9.55 -39.70
N VAL A 6 -12.33 9.96 -40.17
CA VAL A 6 -11.04 9.60 -39.57
C VAL A 6 -10.87 10.26 -38.20
N LEU A 7 -11.34 11.50 -38.05
CA LEU A 7 -11.38 12.21 -36.76
C LEU A 7 -12.29 11.51 -35.76
N LEU A 8 -13.46 11.01 -36.19
CA LEU A 8 -14.37 10.25 -35.31
C LEU A 8 -13.74 8.95 -34.83
N PHE A 9 -13.10 8.18 -35.71
CA PHE A 9 -12.40 6.95 -35.32
C PHE A 9 -11.22 7.20 -34.38
N ALA A 10 -10.43 8.25 -34.63
CA ALA A 10 -9.32 8.64 -33.77
C ALA A 10 -9.81 9.04 -32.36
N VAL A 11 -10.90 9.78 -32.25
CA VAL A 11 -11.49 10.16 -30.96
C VAL A 11 -12.01 8.93 -30.21
N VAL A 12 -12.74 8.03 -30.88
CA VAL A 12 -13.31 6.83 -30.26
C VAL A 12 -12.24 5.86 -29.74
N SER A 13 -11.07 5.80 -30.37
CA SER A 13 -9.98 4.89 -29.98
C SER A 13 -9.01 5.50 -28.96
N VAL A 14 -8.73 6.80 -29.06
CA VAL A 14 -7.81 7.49 -28.13
C VAL A 14 -8.50 7.85 -26.81
N ALA A 15 -9.78 8.22 -26.85
CA ALA A 15 -10.52 8.62 -25.65
C ALA A 15 -10.53 7.57 -24.53
N PRO A 16 -10.90 6.29 -24.74
CA PRO A 16 -10.93 5.29 -23.67
C PRO A 16 -9.53 5.00 -23.11
N SER A 17 -8.50 5.02 -23.97
CA SER A 17 -7.10 4.83 -23.56
C SER A 17 -6.61 5.99 -22.69
N ALA A 18 -6.93 7.24 -23.08
CA ALA A 18 -6.61 8.44 -22.32
C ALA A 18 -7.38 8.50 -20.99
N LEU A 19 -8.66 8.13 -20.99
CA LEU A 19 -9.51 8.06 -19.79
C LEU A 19 -9.00 7.01 -18.81
N PHE A 20 -8.65 5.82 -19.30
CA PHE A 20 -8.08 4.75 -18.49
C PHE A 20 -6.73 5.16 -17.89
N TRP A 21 -5.87 5.80 -18.68
CA TRP A 21 -4.58 6.30 -18.22
C TRP A 21 -4.73 7.43 -17.18
N ALA A 22 -5.67 8.36 -17.40
CA ALA A 22 -6.01 9.39 -16.43
C ALA A 22 -6.55 8.78 -15.13
N ALA A 23 -7.42 7.76 -15.23
CA ALA A 23 -7.96 7.05 -14.08
C ALA A 23 -6.86 6.33 -13.26
N LEU A 24 -5.86 5.75 -13.94
CA LEU A 24 -4.69 5.16 -13.28
C LEU A 24 -3.78 6.21 -12.62
N ARG A 25 -3.70 7.44 -13.17
CA ARG A 25 -2.89 8.52 -12.62
C ARG A 25 -3.58 9.32 -11.51
N LEU A 26 -4.92 9.32 -11.44
CA LEU A 26 -5.69 9.98 -10.37
C LEU A 26 -5.16 9.69 -8.94
N PRO A 27 -4.91 8.44 -8.52
CA PRO A 27 -4.41 8.16 -7.17
C PRO A 27 -2.98 8.67 -6.92
N ALA A 28 -2.15 8.79 -7.96
CA ALA A 28 -0.81 9.37 -7.84
C ALA A 28 -0.85 10.90 -7.79
N ALA A 29 -1.67 11.52 -8.64
CA ALA A 29 -1.91 12.95 -8.64
C ALA A 29 -2.55 13.42 -7.33
N TYR A 30 -3.51 12.66 -6.80
CA TYR A 30 -4.14 12.93 -5.51
C TYR A 30 -3.15 12.83 -4.35
N ARG A 31 -2.29 11.80 -4.34
CA ARG A 31 -1.21 11.66 -3.35
C ARG A 31 -0.20 12.81 -3.44
N TRP A 32 0.19 13.20 -4.65
CA TRP A 32 1.11 14.31 -4.88
C TRP A 32 0.51 15.65 -4.41
N LEU A 33 -0.76 15.91 -4.73
CA LEU A 33 -1.43 17.13 -4.29
C LEU A 33 -1.62 17.17 -2.77
N ARG A 34 -1.96 16.03 -2.15
CA ARG A 34 -2.00 15.91 -0.67
C ARG A 34 -0.66 16.18 -0.03
N ARG A 35 0.44 15.64 -0.58
CA ARG A 35 1.81 15.90 -0.09
C ARG A 35 2.21 17.37 -0.21
N ARG A 36 1.77 18.06 -1.27
CA ARG A 36 2.02 19.50 -1.45
C ARG A 36 1.19 20.40 -0.54
N ARG A 37 0.00 19.95 -0.12
CA ARG A 37 -0.88 20.69 0.80
C ARG A 37 -0.57 20.42 2.27
N ALA A 38 0.05 19.30 2.60
CA ALA A 38 0.60 19.08 3.92
C ALA A 38 1.79 20.05 4.10
N GLY A 39 1.74 20.93 5.10
CA GLY A 39 2.88 21.76 5.50
C GLY A 39 4.07 20.91 5.97
N PRO A 40 5.13 21.50 6.54
CA PRO A 40 6.27 20.73 7.06
C PRO A 40 5.78 19.78 8.15
N ALA A 41 5.49 18.54 7.76
CA ALA A 41 5.13 17.47 8.65
C ALA A 41 6.41 16.96 9.34
N PRO A 42 6.31 16.40 10.55
CA PRO A 42 7.38 15.63 11.15
C PRO A 42 7.97 14.65 10.12
N SER A 43 9.29 14.46 10.15
CA SER A 43 10.05 13.63 9.21
C SER A 43 9.49 12.21 9.03
N GLU A 44 8.77 11.72 10.04
CA GLU A 44 8.18 10.40 10.09
C GLU A 44 6.67 10.50 10.36
N PRO A 45 5.85 9.63 9.74
CA PRO A 45 4.42 9.61 10.02
C PRO A 45 4.20 9.39 11.52
N PRO A 46 3.25 10.09 12.15
CA PRO A 46 2.96 9.87 13.57
C PRO A 46 2.69 8.38 13.81
N VAL A 47 3.28 7.84 14.88
CA VAL A 47 3.24 6.41 15.21
C VAL A 47 1.80 5.88 15.29
N GLU A 48 0.85 6.73 15.66
CA GLU A 48 -0.59 6.47 15.70
C GLU A 48 -1.18 6.20 14.31
N GLN A 49 -0.69 6.93 13.29
CA GLN A 49 -1.10 6.72 11.91
C GLN A 49 -0.57 5.39 11.38
N VAL A 50 0.68 5.05 11.70
CA VAL A 50 1.26 3.74 11.36
C VAL A 50 0.46 2.61 12.00
N ALA A 51 0.07 2.75 13.28
CA ALA A 51 -0.79 1.78 13.97
C ALA A 51 -2.18 1.65 13.32
N ALA A 52 -2.79 2.77 12.94
CA ALA A 52 -4.08 2.78 12.25
C ALA A 52 -4.01 2.09 10.89
N ASP A 53 -2.98 2.37 10.10
CA ASP A 53 -2.76 1.75 8.80
C ASP A 53 -2.47 0.24 8.93
N LEU A 54 -1.68 -0.18 9.93
CA LEU A 54 -1.44 -1.60 10.23
C LEU A 54 -2.74 -2.34 10.55
N ARG A 55 -3.57 -1.79 11.44
CA ARG A 55 -4.90 -2.37 11.75
C ARG A 55 -5.80 -2.46 10.52
N ARG A 56 -5.77 -1.43 9.66
CA ARG A 56 -6.56 -1.39 8.43
C ARG A 56 -6.11 -2.46 7.43
N VAL A 57 -4.81 -2.59 7.19
CA VAL A 57 -4.26 -3.57 6.25
C VAL A 57 -4.43 -5.00 6.79
N ARG A 58 -4.24 -5.22 8.10
CA ARG A 58 -4.52 -6.51 8.75
C ARG A 58 -5.97 -6.94 8.55
N ARG A 59 -6.93 -6.04 8.80
CA ARG A 59 -8.36 -6.29 8.55
C ARG A 59 -8.62 -6.59 7.07
N THR A 60 -7.98 -5.85 6.18
CA THR A 60 -8.10 -6.10 4.72
C THR A 60 -7.60 -7.50 4.38
N LEU A 61 -6.44 -7.92 4.88
CA LEU A 61 -5.89 -9.27 4.67
C LEU A 61 -6.82 -10.37 5.19
N ALA A 62 -7.38 -10.18 6.39
CA ALA A 62 -8.30 -11.14 7.00
C ALA A 62 -9.62 -11.28 6.21
N GLN A 63 -10.07 -10.19 5.57
CA GLN A 63 -11.34 -10.13 4.83
C GLN A 63 -11.20 -10.48 3.34
N LEU A 64 -10.00 -10.83 2.85
CA LEU A 64 -9.80 -11.17 1.44
C LEU A 64 -10.54 -12.48 1.07
N PRO A 65 -11.53 -12.46 0.15
CA PRO A 65 -12.27 -13.66 -0.23
C PRO A 65 -11.38 -14.76 -0.83
N SER A 66 -11.81 -16.02 -0.66
CA SER A 66 -11.28 -17.17 -1.42
C SER A 66 -11.60 -16.98 -2.90
N GLY A 67 -10.59 -16.70 -3.72
CA GLY A 67 -10.75 -16.27 -5.11
C GLY A 67 -10.15 -14.89 -5.41
N THR A 68 -9.68 -14.17 -4.39
CA THR A 68 -8.91 -12.94 -4.62
C THR A 68 -7.67 -13.23 -5.48
N PRO A 69 -7.40 -12.45 -6.54
CA PRO A 69 -6.22 -12.63 -7.38
C PRO A 69 -4.93 -12.68 -6.55
N ALA A 70 -4.03 -13.60 -6.89
CA ALA A 70 -2.77 -13.80 -6.19
C ALA A 70 -1.97 -12.50 -6.06
N ALA A 71 -1.91 -11.69 -7.13
CA ALA A 71 -1.25 -10.39 -7.14
C ALA A 71 -1.80 -9.42 -6.08
N ARG A 72 -3.13 -9.39 -5.86
CA ARG A 72 -3.74 -8.53 -4.84
C ARG A 72 -3.42 -9.03 -3.44
N ARG A 73 -3.42 -10.35 -3.23
CA ARG A 73 -3.05 -10.95 -1.94
C ARG A 73 -1.58 -10.68 -1.60
N ILE A 74 -0.68 -10.86 -2.57
CA ILE A 74 0.76 -10.59 -2.43
C ILE A 74 0.98 -9.10 -2.16
N GLY A 75 0.42 -8.20 -2.98
CA GLY A 75 0.59 -6.76 -2.78
C GLY A 75 0.05 -6.26 -1.44
N THR A 76 -1.06 -6.82 -0.95
CA THR A 76 -1.58 -6.48 0.39
C THR A 76 -0.65 -6.98 1.50
N ARG A 77 -0.02 -8.16 1.34
CA ARG A 77 1.00 -8.66 2.29
C ARG A 77 2.28 -7.83 2.25
N GLN A 78 2.74 -7.41 1.08
CA GLN A 78 3.90 -6.53 0.95
C GLN A 78 3.66 -5.17 1.62
N ALA A 79 2.47 -4.59 1.42
CA ALA A 79 2.08 -3.37 2.12
C ALA A 79 2.04 -3.56 3.65
N TYR A 80 1.65 -4.74 4.12
CA TYR A 80 1.67 -5.07 5.54
C TYR A 80 3.11 -5.13 6.09
N ASP A 81 4.03 -5.77 5.36
CA ASP A 81 5.46 -5.83 5.74
C ASP A 81 6.10 -4.46 5.80
N GLU A 82 5.84 -3.59 4.82
CA GLU A 82 6.37 -2.23 4.80
C GLU A 82 5.90 -1.41 6.02
N LEU A 83 4.64 -1.60 6.43
CA LEU A 83 4.11 -0.98 7.64
C LEU A 83 4.75 -1.55 8.91
N LEU A 84 4.99 -2.86 8.98
CA LEU A 84 5.71 -3.48 10.10
C LEU A 84 7.15 -2.96 10.21
N VAL A 85 7.86 -2.86 9.09
CA VAL A 85 9.21 -2.28 9.02
C VAL A 85 9.20 -0.82 9.49
N THR A 86 8.20 -0.05 9.06
CA THR A 86 8.03 1.34 9.51
C THR A 86 7.81 1.39 11.02
N ALA A 87 6.87 0.61 11.56
CA ALA A 87 6.60 0.55 13.00
C ALA A 87 7.84 0.12 13.81
N CYS A 88 8.61 -0.83 13.31
CA CYS A 88 9.87 -1.24 13.92
C CYS A 88 10.89 -0.10 13.98
N ARG A 89 10.99 0.72 12.92
CA ARG A 89 11.89 1.88 12.90
C ARG A 89 11.48 2.91 13.96
N GLU A 90 10.20 3.25 14.03
CA GLU A 90 9.68 4.25 15.00
C GLU A 90 9.89 3.81 16.46
N ILE A 91 9.80 2.49 16.74
CA ILE A 91 9.82 1.94 18.11
C ILE A 91 11.19 1.34 18.48
N GLY A 92 12.14 1.33 17.54
CA GLY A 92 13.47 0.74 17.71
C GLY A 92 13.41 -0.78 17.95
N VAL A 93 12.62 -1.51 17.17
CA VAL A 93 12.59 -2.98 17.18
C VAL A 93 13.43 -3.51 16.02
N GLU A 94 14.36 -4.42 16.32
CA GLU A 94 15.14 -5.08 15.28
C GLU A 94 14.28 -6.06 14.48
N HIS A 95 14.43 -6.07 13.16
CA HIS A 95 13.67 -6.92 12.25
C HIS A 95 14.54 -7.52 11.14
N ARG A 96 14.16 -8.70 10.63
CA ARG A 96 14.84 -9.37 9.52
C ARG A 96 13.95 -9.60 8.28
N LEU A 97 12.76 -9.01 8.26
CA LEU A 97 11.77 -9.12 7.17
C LEU A 97 12.35 -8.96 5.74
N GLY A 98 13.29 -8.04 5.53
CA GLY A 98 13.90 -7.81 4.22
C GLY A 98 14.89 -8.89 3.77
N GLY A 99 15.45 -9.66 4.71
CA GLY A 99 16.44 -10.72 4.44
C GLY A 99 15.84 -12.13 4.41
N VAL A 100 14.58 -12.30 4.83
CA VAL A 100 13.91 -13.61 4.88
C VAL A 100 13.13 -13.85 3.58
N ARG A 101 13.36 -15.01 2.97
CA ARG A 101 12.66 -15.44 1.75
C ARG A 101 11.17 -15.66 2.04
N GLU A 102 10.31 -15.33 1.08
CA GLU A 102 8.87 -15.59 1.18
C GLU A 102 8.58 -17.08 1.48
N GLY A 103 7.59 -17.32 2.35
CA GLY A 103 7.26 -18.64 2.88
C GLY A 103 7.09 -18.62 4.40
N ALA A 104 7.10 -19.82 5.00
CA ALA A 104 6.84 -20.02 6.43
C ALA A 104 7.79 -19.22 7.34
N ASP A 105 9.07 -19.13 6.99
CA ASP A 105 10.07 -18.38 7.77
C ASP A 105 9.71 -16.89 7.87
N ARG A 106 9.21 -16.31 6.78
CA ARG A 106 8.80 -14.90 6.74
C ARG A 106 7.52 -14.68 7.53
N ASP A 107 6.60 -15.63 7.52
CA ASP A 107 5.39 -15.60 8.33
C ASP A 107 5.69 -15.71 9.84
N LEU A 108 6.69 -16.52 10.21
CA LEU A 108 7.17 -16.59 11.60
C LEU A 108 7.86 -15.30 12.04
N GLU A 109 8.69 -14.70 11.19
CA GLU A 109 9.32 -13.41 11.48
C GLU A 109 8.28 -12.29 11.61
N ARG A 110 7.22 -12.29 10.77
CA ARG A 110 6.06 -11.38 10.94
C ARG A 110 5.46 -11.52 12.33
N LEU A 111 5.15 -12.75 12.76
CA LEU A 111 4.55 -13.00 14.08
C LEU A 111 5.47 -12.56 15.23
N ARG A 112 6.78 -12.83 15.13
CA ARG A 112 7.79 -12.37 16.11
C ARG A 112 7.80 -10.85 16.23
N ILE A 113 7.74 -10.15 15.11
CA ILE A 113 7.72 -8.69 15.07
C ILE A 113 6.43 -8.15 15.69
N GLU A 114 5.28 -8.73 15.33
CA GLU A 114 4.00 -8.34 15.93
C GLU A 114 4.01 -8.49 17.45
N ASP A 115 4.54 -9.60 17.98
CA ASP A 115 4.71 -9.81 19.42
C ASP A 115 5.67 -8.77 20.04
N SER A 116 6.79 -8.50 19.38
CA SER A 116 7.79 -7.53 19.85
C SER A 116 7.24 -6.11 19.92
N LEU A 117 6.45 -5.72 18.91
CA LEU A 117 5.74 -4.44 18.87
C LEU A 117 4.67 -4.36 19.97
N SER A 118 3.88 -5.43 20.14
CA SER A 118 2.86 -5.54 21.19
C SER A 118 3.45 -5.39 22.60
N ARG A 119 4.59 -6.04 22.88
CA ARG A 119 5.31 -5.94 24.18
C ARG A 119 5.78 -4.53 24.49
N LYS A 120 6.03 -3.70 23.47
CA LYS A 120 6.40 -2.29 23.61
C LYS A 120 5.18 -1.35 23.62
N GLY A 121 3.96 -1.90 23.69
CA GLY A 121 2.72 -1.14 23.81
C GLY A 121 2.06 -0.79 22.46
N PHE A 122 2.56 -1.31 21.34
CA PHE A 122 1.96 -1.06 20.03
C PHE A 122 0.81 -2.04 19.77
N VAL A 123 -0.42 -1.55 19.96
CA VAL A 123 -1.62 -2.40 19.90
C VAL A 123 -2.04 -2.67 18.45
N LEU A 124 -1.91 -3.94 18.03
CA LEU A 124 -2.22 -4.44 16.68
C LEU A 124 -3.64 -5.01 16.51
N SER A 125 -4.48 -4.94 17.55
CA SER A 125 -5.87 -5.43 17.56
C SER A 125 -6.83 -4.55 16.76
#